data_AF-A0AAX7VGM0-F1
#
_entry.id   AF-A0AAX7VGM0-F1
#
_cell.length_a   1.000
_cell.length_b   1.000
_cell.length_c   1.000
_cell.angle_alpha   90.00
_cell.angle_beta   90.00
_cell.angle_gamma   90.00
#
_symmetry.space_group_name_H-M   'P 1'
#
loop_
_entity.id
_entity.type
_entity.pdbx_description
1 polymer ?
#
loop_
_entity_poly.entity_id
_entity_poly.type
_entity_poly.pdbx_seq_one_letter_code
_entity_poly.pdbx_strand_id
1 'polypeptide(L)'
;MVLKQCQSRLKLFNFNHPEKWYDPQDRASIFVPAATSIFVRASACSQCNLTPSFSKFEKTPLRWRRAPGVNITHLSAATWMSVRAFQYDLKPDVPKAEGQKLFFDTHAVVRLLEENGFTTSQSEGMVSVLVKMTNSNMDVIYSDMITKVQQEIMLQRVMSQIAAVKKDMVILEKSEFSALLAENEKLKVQLLQLKVQLADEMKKVQSDNMLDMNLEKSQVKELTAEQERYLTQTNMKIDTEVAGLKTMLESHKLDTIKYLAGSVFTCLTVVLGFYRVWM
;
A
#
# COMPACT_ATOMS: atom_id res chain seq x y z
N MET A 1 34.48 22.29 -31.50
CA MET A 1 33.21 21.65 -31.91
C MET A 1 32.70 20.88 -30.70
N VAL A 2 31.79 21.47 -29.91
CA VAL A 2 30.31 21.34 -30.02
C VAL A 2 29.80 20.04 -29.37
N LEU A 3 28.95 20.20 -28.35
CA LEU A 3 28.33 19.12 -27.57
C LEU A 3 27.39 18.25 -28.42
N LYS A 4 27.22 16.98 -28.04
CA LYS A 4 26.02 16.20 -28.37
C LYS A 4 25.40 15.47 -27.16
N GLN A 5 24.90 16.29 -26.25
CA GLN A 5 23.55 16.21 -25.66
C GLN A 5 22.78 14.89 -25.89
N CYS A 6 22.65 14.07 -24.84
CA CYS A 6 21.65 13.01 -24.76
C CYS A 6 20.51 13.47 -23.83
N GLN A 7 19.37 13.87 -24.39
CA GLN A 7 18.19 14.25 -23.61
C GLN A 7 17.35 13.03 -23.23
N SER A 8 17.32 12.70 -21.94
CA SER A 8 16.23 11.89 -21.37
C SER A 8 15.23 12.81 -20.69
N ARG A 9 14.12 13.12 -21.39
CA ARG A 9 13.05 13.97 -20.85
C ARG A 9 12.23 13.18 -19.81
N LEU A 10 12.48 13.38 -18.52
CA LEU A 10 11.43 13.15 -17.51
C LEU A 10 10.31 14.17 -17.75
N LYS A 11 9.21 13.72 -18.37
CA LYS A 11 7.94 14.45 -18.29
C LYS A 11 7.37 14.24 -16.89
N LEU A 12 7.54 15.25 -16.03
CA LEU A 12 6.78 15.35 -14.79
C LEU A 12 5.30 15.51 -15.15
N PHE A 13 4.53 14.43 -15.07
CA PHE A 13 3.08 14.49 -15.24
C PHE A 13 2.45 15.14 -14.01
N ASN A 14 2.25 16.45 -14.10
CA ASN A 14 1.44 17.20 -13.14
C ASN A 14 -0.03 16.81 -13.33
N PHE A 15 -0.60 16.07 -12.37
CA PHE A 15 -2.01 15.73 -12.34
C PHE A 15 -2.71 16.51 -11.23
N ASN A 16 -3.01 17.79 -11.52
CA ASN A 16 -3.95 18.57 -10.72
C ASN A 16 -5.37 18.07 -11.01
N HIS A 17 -6.02 17.45 -10.04
CA HIS A 17 -7.47 17.54 -9.90
C HIS A 17 -7.86 17.50 -8.42
N PRO A 18 -8.68 18.43 -7.92
CA PRO A 18 -9.12 18.41 -6.53
C PRO A 18 -10.16 17.29 -6.30
N GLU A 19 -9.99 16.51 -5.23
CA GLU A 19 -11.08 15.69 -4.69
C GLU A 19 -12.00 16.57 -3.85
N LYS A 20 -13.19 16.86 -4.38
CA LYS A 20 -14.30 17.36 -3.57
C LYS A 20 -14.88 16.18 -2.78
N TRP A 21 -14.63 16.18 -1.48
CA TRP A 21 -15.40 15.35 -0.55
C TRP A 21 -16.84 15.87 -0.47
N TYR A 22 -17.80 14.97 -0.55
CA TYR A 22 -19.23 15.24 -0.40
C TYR A 22 -19.65 14.65 0.94
N ASP A 23 -19.75 15.48 1.98
CA ASP A 23 -20.27 15.10 3.29
C ASP A 23 -21.75 15.52 3.40
N PRO A 24 -22.67 14.62 3.77
CA PRO A 24 -24.04 15.01 4.11
C PRO A 24 -24.07 15.85 5.37
N GLN A 25 -24.68 17.02 5.25
CA GLN A 25 -24.73 18.07 6.25
C GLN A 25 -25.54 17.65 7.50
N ASP A 26 -24.94 17.81 8.69
CA ASP A 26 -25.69 17.91 9.94
C ASP A 26 -25.40 19.24 10.64
N ARG A 27 -26.41 19.82 11.30
CA ARG A 27 -26.48 21.25 11.61
C ARG A 27 -26.50 21.50 13.12
N ALA A 28 -25.35 21.89 13.70
CA ALA A 28 -25.30 22.51 15.02
C ALA A 28 -24.28 23.66 15.07
N SER A 29 -24.78 24.88 15.19
CA SER A 29 -23.99 26.10 15.39
C SER A 29 -23.45 26.20 16.82
N ILE A 30 -22.24 26.73 17.02
CA ILE A 30 -21.88 27.64 18.13
C ILE A 30 -20.53 28.34 17.83
N PHE A 31 -20.38 29.53 18.41
CA PHE A 31 -19.49 30.65 18.07
C PHE A 31 -17.96 30.49 18.28
N VAL A 32 -17.22 31.12 17.36
CA VAL A 32 -15.83 31.70 17.35
C VAL A 32 -15.58 32.64 18.58
N PRO A 33 -14.35 33.06 19.04
CA PRO A 33 -13.01 33.23 18.38
C PRO A 33 -11.81 32.53 19.08
N ALA A 34 -10.62 32.27 18.49
CA ALA A 34 -9.65 33.00 17.63
C ALA A 34 -8.48 33.66 18.40
N ALA A 35 -7.24 33.26 18.06
CA ALA A 35 -5.99 33.90 18.50
C ALA A 35 -4.89 33.78 17.43
N THR A 36 -4.73 34.88 16.69
CA THR A 36 -3.50 35.52 16.20
C THR A 36 -2.13 34.85 16.43
N SER A 37 -1.37 34.77 15.33
CA SER A 37 0.10 34.67 15.28
C SER A 37 0.80 35.95 15.82
N ILE A 38 2.06 35.84 16.30
CA ILE A 38 3.09 36.91 16.19
C ILE A 38 4.52 36.40 16.52
N PHE A 39 5.48 36.88 15.73
CA PHE A 39 6.95 37.01 15.88
C PHE A 39 7.75 36.32 17.00
N VAL A 40 8.97 35.89 16.61
CA VAL A 40 10.20 36.23 17.34
C VAL A 40 11.19 36.91 16.37
N ARG A 41 11.77 38.05 16.80
CA ARG A 41 12.89 38.76 16.16
C ARG A 41 13.91 39.13 17.24
N ALA A 42 15.17 38.71 17.07
CA ALA A 42 16.38 39.28 17.68
C ALA A 42 17.63 38.54 17.15
N SER A 43 18.87 39.04 17.24
CA SER A 43 19.47 40.27 16.70
C SER A 43 20.96 40.34 17.12
N ALA A 44 21.90 40.63 16.20
CA ALA A 44 23.33 40.90 16.47
C ALA A 44 24.11 39.73 17.17
N CYS A 45 25.44 39.62 17.32
CA CYS A 45 26.69 40.07 16.64
C CYS A 45 27.85 39.23 17.25
N SER A 46 29.06 39.05 16.70
CA SER A 46 29.67 39.41 15.41
C SER A 46 30.96 38.61 15.14
N GLN A 47 31.44 38.64 13.88
CA GLN A 47 32.85 38.53 13.44
C GLN A 47 33.68 37.23 13.64
N CYS A 48 34.27 36.79 12.51
CA CYS A 48 35.53 36.05 12.33
C CYS A 48 35.58 34.55 12.75
N ASN A 49 36.21 33.61 12.02
CA ASN A 49 36.95 33.69 10.75
C ASN A 49 37.08 32.27 10.08
N LEU A 50 37.31 32.27 8.75
CA LEU A 50 37.96 31.23 7.92
C LEU A 50 37.30 29.85 7.61
N THR A 51 37.19 29.60 6.29
CA THR A 51 37.22 28.33 5.54
C THR A 51 36.01 27.37 5.50
N PRO A 52 35.77 26.67 4.36
CA PRO A 52 34.46 26.11 4.03
C PRO A 52 34.26 24.66 4.50
N SER A 53 33.05 24.38 5.01
CA SER A 53 32.61 23.03 5.41
C SER A 53 32.07 22.24 4.22
N PHE A 54 32.65 21.07 3.95
CA PHE A 54 32.02 20.03 3.13
C PHE A 54 31.28 19.08 4.07
N SER A 55 29.95 18.99 3.93
CA SER A 55 29.09 18.36 4.93
C SER A 55 29.23 16.83 4.97
N LYS A 56 29.65 16.30 6.12
CA LYS A 56 29.39 14.91 6.50
C LYS A 56 27.88 14.70 6.63
N PHE A 57 27.32 13.79 5.84
CA PHE A 57 25.95 13.29 6.03
C PHE A 57 25.94 12.24 7.14
N GLU A 58 25.90 12.69 8.39
CA GLU A 58 25.90 11.81 9.56
C GLU A 58 24.47 11.39 9.94
N LYS A 59 24.25 10.07 10.01
CA LYS A 59 22.93 9.48 10.25
C LYS A 59 22.57 9.53 11.74
N THR A 60 21.40 10.06 12.07
CA THR A 60 20.74 9.84 13.38
C THR A 60 19.44 9.04 13.19
N PRO A 61 19.05 8.18 14.16
CA PRO A 61 18.13 7.08 13.89
C PRO A 61 16.66 7.49 14.03
N LEU A 62 15.87 7.28 12.95
CA LEU A 62 14.41 7.40 13.03
C LEU A 62 13.81 6.19 13.76
N ARG A 63 13.43 6.46 15.01
CA ARG A 63 12.77 5.55 15.96
C ARG A 63 11.35 5.20 15.48
N TRP A 64 11.21 4.13 14.70
CA TRP A 64 9.90 3.60 14.30
C TRP A 64 9.08 3.15 15.51
N ARG A 65 7.98 3.86 15.78
CA ARG A 65 7.00 3.50 16.81
C ARG A 65 6.19 2.30 16.31
N ARG A 66 6.38 1.14 16.93
CA ARG A 66 5.73 -0.12 16.55
C ARG A 66 4.26 -0.11 17.00
N ALA A 67 3.33 -0.17 16.05
CA ALA A 67 1.92 -0.50 16.32
C ALA A 67 1.71 -2.02 16.13
N PRO A 68 0.93 -2.71 16.98
CA PRO A 68 0.71 -4.15 16.87
C PRO A 68 -0.49 -4.51 15.99
N GLY A 69 -0.42 -5.64 15.30
CA GLY A 69 -1.61 -6.37 14.82
C GLY A 69 -1.99 -6.22 13.35
N VAL A 70 -1.17 -6.73 12.43
CA VAL A 70 -1.67 -7.27 11.15
C VAL A 70 -0.95 -8.60 10.88
N ASN A 71 -1.70 -9.70 10.84
CA ASN A 71 -1.17 -11.01 10.49
C ASN A 71 -1.04 -11.13 8.97
N ILE A 72 0.19 -11.03 8.44
CA ILE A 72 0.49 -11.39 7.05
C ILE A 72 0.98 -12.84 7.05
N THR A 73 0.03 -13.77 7.01
CA THR A 73 0.33 -15.17 6.71
C THR A 73 0.55 -15.35 5.21
N HIS A 74 1.71 -15.90 4.87
CA HIS A 74 1.97 -16.61 3.61
C HIS A 74 2.11 -15.77 2.33
N LEU A 75 3.32 -15.23 2.09
CA LEU A 75 3.91 -15.30 0.74
C LEU A 75 5.23 -16.07 0.81
N SER A 76 5.27 -17.19 0.11
CA SER A 76 6.26 -18.25 0.28
C SER A 76 7.49 -18.11 -0.62
N ALA A 77 8.67 -18.26 -0.01
CA ALA A 77 9.75 -19.10 -0.54
C ALA A 77 10.36 -18.79 -1.94
N ALA A 78 10.55 -17.51 -2.30
CA ALA A 78 11.25 -17.13 -3.56
C ALA A 78 12.61 -16.43 -3.40
N THR A 79 12.99 -15.96 -2.19
CA THR A 79 14.23 -15.15 -1.99
C THR A 79 15.32 -15.87 -1.19
N TRP A 80 15.36 -17.21 -1.28
CA TRP A 80 16.42 -18.04 -0.69
C TRP A 80 17.16 -18.86 -1.76
N MET A 81 17.27 -18.33 -2.98
CA MET A 81 18.16 -18.91 -3.99
C MET A 81 19.62 -18.58 -3.68
N SER A 82 20.17 -19.41 -2.79
CA SER A 82 21.55 -19.90 -2.89
C SER A 82 22.64 -18.81 -2.90
N VAL A 83 22.83 -18.17 -1.74
CA VAL A 83 24.20 -17.88 -1.27
C VAL A 83 24.87 -19.22 -0.91
N ARG A 84 25.05 -20.09 -1.92
CA ARG A 84 26.02 -21.17 -1.81
C ARG A 84 27.36 -20.48 -1.78
N ALA A 85 28.00 -20.52 -0.61
CA ALA A 85 29.33 -19.99 -0.42
C ALA A 85 30.20 -20.44 -1.59
N PHE A 86 30.83 -19.48 -2.28
CA PHE A 86 31.91 -19.78 -3.20
C PHE A 86 33.07 -20.33 -2.36
N GLN A 87 33.04 -21.63 -2.14
CA GLN A 87 34.08 -22.39 -1.47
C GLN A 87 35.24 -22.52 -2.46
N TYR A 88 35.97 -21.41 -2.61
CA TYR A 88 37.17 -21.36 -3.43
C TYR A 88 38.27 -22.16 -2.73
N ASP A 89 38.49 -23.38 -3.19
CA ASP A 89 39.69 -24.14 -2.85
C ASP A 89 40.90 -23.45 -3.50
N LEU A 90 41.55 -22.55 -2.76
CA LEU A 90 42.83 -21.93 -3.15
C LEU A 90 43.97 -22.95 -2.97
N LYS A 91 43.91 -24.06 -3.72
CA LYS A 91 45.09 -24.87 -4.01
C LYS A 91 45.59 -24.55 -5.42
N PRO A 92 46.62 -23.70 -5.56
CA PRO A 92 47.40 -23.69 -6.78
C PRO A 92 48.22 -24.98 -6.83
N ASP A 93 48.03 -25.80 -7.87
CA ASP A 93 49.10 -26.69 -8.30
C ASP A 93 50.25 -25.81 -8.77
N VAL A 94 51.31 -25.74 -7.95
CA VAL A 94 52.50 -24.95 -8.22
C VAL A 94 53.36 -25.73 -9.22
N PRO A 95 53.56 -25.22 -10.46
CA PRO A 95 54.56 -25.80 -11.35
C PRO A 95 55.92 -25.59 -10.71
N LYS A 96 56.60 -26.69 -10.37
CA LYS A 96 57.91 -26.66 -9.72
C LYS A 96 58.88 -25.88 -10.63
N ALA A 97 59.54 -24.86 -10.08
CA ALA A 97 60.32 -23.92 -10.89
C ALA A 97 61.51 -24.61 -11.59
N GLU A 98 61.35 -24.94 -12.87
CA GLU A 98 62.44 -25.42 -13.71
C GLU A 98 63.38 -24.26 -14.05
N GLY A 99 64.63 -24.35 -13.57
CA GLY A 99 65.70 -23.41 -13.91
C GLY A 99 66.30 -22.64 -12.74
N GLN A 100 66.77 -23.33 -11.69
CA GLN A 100 67.74 -22.74 -10.76
C GLN A 100 69.03 -22.39 -11.52
N LYS A 101 69.14 -21.11 -11.91
CA LYS A 101 70.36 -20.55 -12.49
C LYS A 101 71.21 -20.01 -11.34
N LEU A 102 72.21 -20.78 -10.91
CA LEU A 102 73.14 -20.37 -9.87
C LEU A 102 74.07 -19.28 -10.43
N PHE A 103 73.86 -18.03 -10.00
CA PHE A 103 74.70 -16.88 -10.35
C PHE A 103 75.96 -16.74 -9.47
N PHE A 104 76.25 -17.75 -8.64
CA PHE A 104 77.33 -17.69 -7.65
C PHE A 104 78.63 -18.27 -8.21
N ASP A 105 79.56 -17.40 -8.61
CA ASP A 105 80.91 -17.80 -9.02
C ASP A 105 81.72 -18.24 -7.80
N THR A 106 81.75 -19.56 -7.59
CA THR A 106 82.47 -20.21 -6.49
C THR A 106 83.98 -19.97 -6.57
N HIS A 107 84.55 -19.94 -7.78
CA HIS A 107 85.99 -19.87 -7.99
C HIS A 107 86.55 -18.46 -7.80
N ALA A 108 85.81 -17.43 -8.21
CA ALA A 108 86.19 -16.04 -7.94
C ALA A 108 86.26 -15.73 -6.43
N VAL A 109 85.31 -16.26 -5.64
CA VAL A 109 85.29 -16.04 -4.18
C VAL A 109 86.41 -16.82 -3.47
N VAL A 110 86.74 -18.03 -3.92
CA VAL A 110 87.89 -18.79 -3.37
C VAL A 110 89.21 -18.03 -3.60
N ARG A 111 89.47 -17.55 -4.81
CA ARG A 111 90.70 -16.78 -5.09
C ARG A 111 90.78 -15.47 -4.32
N LEU A 112 89.65 -14.76 -4.13
CA LEU A 112 89.59 -13.57 -3.29
C LEU A 112 90.00 -13.87 -1.84
N LEU A 113 89.56 -15.00 -1.27
CA LEU A 113 89.92 -15.41 0.09
C LEU A 113 91.40 -15.80 0.19
N GLU A 114 91.94 -16.50 -0.81
CA GLU A 114 93.38 -16.83 -0.89
C GLU A 114 94.26 -15.58 -0.98
N GLU A 115 93.87 -14.58 -1.79
CA GLU A 115 94.54 -13.27 -1.86
C GLU A 115 94.52 -12.50 -0.53
N ASN A 116 93.52 -12.75 0.33
CA ASN A 116 93.42 -12.19 1.68
C ASN A 116 94.09 -13.06 2.77
N GLY A 117 94.89 -14.06 2.38
CA GLY A 117 95.73 -14.86 3.29
C GLY A 117 95.06 -16.08 3.91
N PHE A 118 93.88 -16.50 3.42
CA PHE A 118 93.27 -17.77 3.81
C PHE A 118 93.92 -18.94 3.06
N THR A 119 94.03 -20.10 3.71
CA THR A 119 94.47 -21.32 3.01
C THR A 119 93.38 -21.84 2.08
N THR A 120 93.74 -22.47 0.97
CA THR A 120 92.81 -22.95 -0.06
C THR A 120 91.65 -23.78 0.52
N SER A 121 91.96 -24.71 1.43
CA SER A 121 90.98 -25.55 2.14
C SER A 121 90.03 -24.76 3.06
N GLN A 122 90.50 -23.68 3.68
CA GLN A 122 89.64 -22.78 4.48
C GLN A 122 88.72 -21.97 3.57
N SER A 123 89.25 -21.46 2.45
CA SER A 123 88.49 -20.73 1.42
C SER A 123 87.37 -21.61 0.84
N GLU A 124 87.68 -22.83 0.40
CA GLU A 124 86.70 -23.81 -0.08
C GLU A 124 85.64 -24.15 1.00
N GLY A 125 86.05 -24.32 2.26
CA GLY A 125 85.15 -24.59 3.37
C GLY A 125 84.15 -23.44 3.61
N MET A 126 84.63 -22.20 3.66
CA MET A 126 83.79 -21.01 3.82
C MET A 126 82.83 -20.82 2.63
N VAL A 127 83.32 -21.01 1.40
CA VAL A 127 82.49 -20.90 0.19
C VAL A 127 81.46 -22.03 0.10
N SER A 128 81.79 -23.25 0.53
CA SER A 128 80.83 -24.36 0.63
C SER A 128 79.65 -24.04 1.57
N VAL A 129 79.93 -23.38 2.70
CA VAL A 129 78.89 -22.91 3.63
C VAL A 129 78.04 -21.79 3.00
N LEU A 130 78.68 -20.83 2.32
CA LEU A 130 77.97 -19.73 1.64
C LEU A 130 77.06 -20.24 0.51
N VAL A 131 77.50 -21.20 -0.31
CA VAL A 131 76.69 -21.82 -1.36
C VAL A 131 75.51 -22.57 -0.75
N LYS A 132 75.72 -23.38 0.31
CA LYS A 132 74.63 -24.10 1.00
C LYS A 132 73.61 -23.15 1.62
N MET A 133 74.06 -22.09 2.29
CA MET A 133 73.19 -21.07 2.87
C MET A 133 72.42 -20.31 1.79
N THR A 134 73.08 -19.94 0.69
CA THR A 134 72.45 -19.27 -0.46
C THR A 134 71.38 -20.15 -1.08
N ASN A 135 71.68 -21.42 -1.36
CA ASN A 135 70.70 -22.37 -1.93
C ASN A 135 69.51 -22.56 -0.98
N SER A 136 69.74 -22.77 0.32
CA SER A 136 68.65 -22.92 1.30
C SER A 136 67.79 -21.66 1.42
N ASN A 137 68.38 -20.46 1.35
CA ASN A 137 67.63 -19.20 1.37
C ASN A 137 66.85 -19.01 0.06
N MET A 138 67.44 -19.40 -1.07
CA MET A 138 66.85 -19.30 -2.41
C MET A 138 65.67 -20.26 -2.58
N ASP A 139 65.72 -21.47 -2.02
CA ASP A 139 64.59 -22.41 -1.97
C ASP A 139 63.40 -21.83 -1.18
N VAL A 140 63.65 -21.24 -0.01
CA VAL A 140 62.60 -20.56 0.79
C VAL A 140 61.99 -19.40 0.00
N ILE A 141 62.84 -18.53 -0.55
CA ILE A 141 62.42 -17.38 -1.37
C ILE A 141 61.60 -17.82 -2.58
N TYR A 142 61.96 -18.88 -3.30
CA TYR A 142 61.17 -19.39 -4.43
C TYR A 142 59.90 -20.14 -4.01
N SER A 143 59.83 -20.67 -2.79
CA SER A 143 58.60 -21.30 -2.27
C SER A 143 57.53 -20.28 -1.86
N ASP A 144 57.95 -19.08 -1.42
CA ASP A 144 57.05 -17.99 -1.00
C ASP A 144 56.73 -17.00 -2.14
N MET A 145 57.65 -16.82 -3.10
CA MET A 145 57.40 -15.97 -4.28
C MET A 145 56.45 -16.63 -5.29
N ILE A 146 55.43 -15.88 -5.68
CA ILE A 146 54.52 -16.25 -6.79
C ILE A 146 55.22 -15.99 -8.13
N THR A 147 55.24 -17.00 -9.01
CA THR A 147 55.79 -16.83 -10.37
C THR A 147 54.89 -15.92 -11.22
N LYS A 148 55.48 -15.18 -12.18
CA LYS A 148 54.70 -14.28 -13.07
C LYS A 148 53.60 -15.00 -13.83
N VAL A 149 53.88 -16.21 -14.34
CA VAL A 149 52.92 -17.07 -15.02
C VAL A 149 51.76 -17.45 -14.09
N GLN A 150 52.04 -17.81 -12.84
CA GLN A 150 51.00 -18.14 -11.84
C GLN A 150 50.15 -16.91 -11.47
N GLN A 151 50.75 -15.73 -11.38
CA GLN A 151 50.04 -14.46 -11.18
C GLN A 151 49.08 -14.17 -12.35
N GLU A 152 49.50 -14.40 -13.59
CA GLU A 152 48.66 -14.22 -14.79
C GLU A 152 47.52 -15.24 -14.87
N ILE A 153 47.78 -16.52 -14.59
CA ILE A 153 46.74 -17.57 -14.54
C ILE A 153 45.68 -17.23 -13.49
N MET A 154 46.11 -16.79 -12.30
CA MET A 154 45.20 -16.36 -11.24
C MET A 154 44.37 -15.15 -11.67
N LEU A 155 44.99 -14.15 -12.29
CA LEU A 155 44.30 -12.96 -12.80
C LEU A 155 43.26 -13.31 -13.87
N GLN A 156 43.59 -14.18 -14.83
CA GLN A 156 42.65 -14.65 -15.84
C GLN A 156 41.47 -15.41 -15.22
N ARG A 157 41.73 -16.25 -14.20
CA ARG A 157 40.66 -16.96 -13.47
C ARG A 157 39.71 -15.97 -12.78
N VAL A 158 40.23 -14.97 -12.07
CA VAL A 158 39.42 -13.92 -11.42
C VAL A 158 38.62 -13.10 -12.46
N MET A 159 39.25 -12.72 -13.58
CA MET A 159 38.54 -12.01 -14.67
C MET A 159 37.40 -12.85 -15.27
N SER A 160 37.60 -14.17 -15.43
CA SER A 160 36.54 -15.07 -15.93
C SER A 160 35.34 -15.17 -14.97
N GLN A 161 35.59 -15.17 -13.66
CA GLN A 161 34.55 -15.19 -12.64
C GLN A 161 33.76 -13.87 -12.61
N ILE A 162 34.45 -12.72 -12.72
CA ILE A 162 33.82 -11.40 -12.85
C ILE A 162 32.95 -11.33 -14.11
N ALA A 163 33.40 -11.90 -15.22
CA ALA A 163 32.62 -11.96 -16.46
C ALA A 163 31.36 -12.82 -16.33
N ALA A 164 31.43 -13.95 -15.61
CA ALA A 164 30.27 -14.79 -15.29
C ALA A 164 29.25 -14.04 -14.42
N VAL A 165 29.68 -13.48 -13.28
CA VAL A 165 28.81 -12.70 -12.37
C VAL A 165 28.16 -11.51 -13.11
N LYS A 166 28.89 -10.84 -14.00
CA LYS A 166 28.34 -9.75 -14.83
C LYS A 166 27.28 -10.26 -15.83
N LYS A 167 27.46 -11.44 -16.42
CA LYS A 167 26.46 -12.06 -17.30
C LYS A 167 25.17 -12.35 -16.53
N ASP A 168 25.31 -12.91 -15.33
CA ASP A 168 24.18 -13.31 -14.50
C ASP A 168 23.42 -12.08 -13.97
N MET A 169 24.13 -11.02 -13.57
CA MET A 169 23.53 -9.71 -13.25
C MET A 169 22.68 -9.17 -14.41
N VAL A 170 23.22 -9.14 -15.64
CA VAL A 170 22.48 -8.64 -16.82
C VAL A 170 21.28 -9.53 -17.17
N ILE A 171 21.36 -10.85 -16.92
CA ILE A 171 20.23 -11.77 -17.10
C ILE A 171 19.15 -11.51 -16.07
N LEU A 172 19.51 -11.37 -14.79
CA LEU A 172 18.58 -11.08 -13.70
C LEU A 172 17.86 -9.74 -13.95
N GLU A 173 18.62 -8.67 -14.21
CA GLU A 173 18.11 -7.34 -14.52
C GLU A 173 17.20 -7.33 -15.76
N LYS A 174 17.52 -8.08 -16.83
CA LYS A 174 16.67 -8.10 -18.03
C LYS A 174 15.46 -9.03 -17.93
N SER A 175 15.58 -10.19 -17.29
CA SER A 175 14.49 -11.17 -17.27
C SER A 175 13.47 -10.86 -16.16
N GLU A 176 13.93 -10.69 -14.93
CA GLU A 176 13.03 -10.52 -13.77
C GLU A 176 12.40 -9.13 -13.75
N PHE A 177 13.17 -8.07 -14.01
CA PHE A 177 12.63 -6.70 -14.01
C PHE A 177 11.61 -6.49 -15.15
N SER A 178 11.86 -7.05 -16.34
CA SER A 178 10.89 -6.95 -17.46
C SER A 178 9.61 -7.73 -17.17
N ALA A 179 9.70 -8.91 -16.55
CA ALA A 179 8.54 -9.68 -16.12
C ALA A 179 7.73 -8.92 -15.06
N LEU A 180 8.40 -8.39 -14.02
CA LEU A 180 7.77 -7.61 -12.96
C LEU A 180 7.11 -6.33 -13.48
N LEU A 181 7.71 -5.63 -14.45
CA LEU A 181 7.08 -4.47 -15.09
C LEU A 181 5.81 -4.88 -15.86
N ALA A 182 5.87 -5.93 -16.67
CA ALA A 182 4.72 -6.43 -17.42
C ALA A 182 3.57 -6.89 -16.49
N GLU A 183 3.89 -7.54 -15.37
CA GLU A 183 2.89 -7.90 -14.35
C GLU A 183 2.31 -6.68 -13.65
N ASN A 184 3.11 -5.66 -13.31
CA ASN A 184 2.61 -4.41 -12.74
C ASN A 184 1.69 -3.66 -13.70
N GLU A 185 2.02 -3.60 -14.98
CA GLU A 185 1.15 -3.00 -16.00
C GLU A 185 -0.16 -3.78 -16.16
N LYS A 186 -0.10 -5.12 -16.20
CA LYS A 186 -1.28 -5.99 -16.24
C LYS A 186 -2.19 -5.79 -15.02
N LEU A 187 -1.64 -5.80 -13.81
CA LEU A 187 -2.38 -5.56 -12.57
C LEU A 187 -3.04 -4.17 -12.56
N LYS A 188 -2.35 -3.14 -13.07
CA LYS A 188 -2.89 -1.79 -13.20
C LYS A 188 -4.07 -1.72 -14.16
N VAL A 189 -4.03 -2.44 -15.29
CA VAL A 189 -5.16 -2.55 -16.23
C VAL A 189 -6.33 -3.29 -15.59
N GLN A 190 -6.10 -4.42 -14.91
CA GLN A 190 -7.13 -5.18 -14.22
C GLN A 190 -7.82 -4.36 -13.12
N LEU A 191 -7.07 -3.59 -12.33
CA LEU A 191 -7.62 -2.69 -11.30
C LEU A 191 -8.51 -1.62 -11.92
N LEU A 192 -8.08 -0.98 -13.02
CA LEU A 192 -8.88 0.01 -13.73
C LEU A 192 -10.17 -0.61 -14.30
N GLN A 193 -10.10 -1.82 -14.87
CA GLN A 193 -11.27 -2.54 -15.38
C GLN A 193 -12.27 -2.87 -14.26
N LEU A 194 -11.81 -3.39 -13.12
CA LEU A 194 -12.65 -3.65 -11.95
C LEU A 194 -13.28 -2.37 -11.39
N LYS A 195 -12.56 -1.24 -11.38
CA LYS A 195 -13.11 0.07 -10.98
C LYS A 195 -14.26 0.50 -11.88
N VAL A 196 -14.15 0.30 -13.20
CA VAL A 196 -15.22 0.64 -14.15
C VAL A 196 -16.42 -0.29 -13.96
N GLN A 197 -16.20 -1.60 -13.85
CA GLN A 197 -17.27 -2.59 -13.62
C GLN A 197 -18.03 -2.32 -12.33
N LEU A 198 -17.32 -2.04 -11.23
CA LEU A 198 -17.95 -1.70 -9.94
C LEU A 198 -18.77 -0.41 -10.02
N ALA A 199 -18.28 0.60 -10.74
CA ALA A 199 -19.02 1.86 -10.92
C ALA A 199 -20.28 1.69 -11.81
N ASP A 200 -20.28 0.73 -12.73
CA ASP A 200 -21.42 0.40 -13.58
C ASP A 200 -22.49 -0.41 -12.81
N GLU A 201 -22.08 -1.50 -12.15
CA GLU A 201 -22.99 -2.29 -11.30
C GLU A 201 -23.54 -1.47 -10.13
N MET A 202 -22.76 -0.55 -9.53
CA MET A 202 -23.28 0.35 -8.49
C MET A 202 -24.36 1.30 -9.04
N LYS A 203 -24.21 1.81 -10.27
CA LYS A 203 -25.23 2.64 -10.92
C LYS A 203 -26.49 1.86 -11.26
N LYS A 204 -26.32 0.63 -11.76
CA LYS A 204 -27.41 -0.28 -12.08
C LYS A 204 -28.23 -0.65 -10.83
N VAL A 205 -27.57 -1.10 -9.76
CA VAL A 205 -28.23 -1.34 -8.46
C VAL A 205 -28.90 -0.06 -7.92
N GLN A 206 -28.29 1.11 -8.10
CA GLN A 206 -28.90 2.38 -7.72
C GLN A 206 -30.16 2.72 -8.54
N SER A 207 -30.16 2.50 -9.86
CA SER A 207 -31.34 2.71 -10.71
C SER A 207 -32.45 1.70 -10.43
N ASP A 208 -32.09 0.44 -10.20
CA ASP A 208 -33.02 -0.65 -9.92
C ASP A 208 -33.73 -0.38 -8.58
N ASN A 209 -32.98 -0.02 -7.52
CA ASN A 209 -33.55 0.37 -6.23
C ASN A 209 -34.43 1.63 -6.31
N MET A 210 -34.06 2.62 -7.14
CA MET A 210 -34.89 3.81 -7.38
C MET A 210 -36.21 3.45 -8.06
N LEU A 211 -36.19 2.53 -9.03
CA LEU A 211 -37.38 2.04 -9.72
C LEU A 211 -38.28 1.26 -8.75
N ASP A 212 -37.72 0.31 -8.01
CA ASP A 212 -38.40 -0.51 -7.01
C ASP A 212 -39.11 0.35 -5.95
N MET A 213 -38.39 1.30 -5.34
CA MET A 213 -38.96 2.27 -4.40
C MET A 213 -40.10 3.11 -5.00
N ASN A 214 -40.10 3.38 -6.31
CA ASN A 214 -41.15 4.14 -6.96
C ASN A 214 -42.37 3.26 -7.29
N LEU A 215 -42.16 1.98 -7.62
CA LEU A 215 -43.22 0.99 -7.79
C LEU A 215 -43.93 0.71 -6.46
N GLU A 216 -43.18 0.47 -5.38
CA GLU A 216 -43.72 0.30 -4.02
C GLU A 216 -44.50 1.54 -3.55
N LYS A 217 -43.96 2.75 -3.76
CA LYS A 217 -44.70 4.00 -3.49
C LYS A 217 -45.98 4.14 -4.32
N SER A 218 -46.03 3.56 -5.51
CA SER A 218 -47.22 3.58 -6.36
C SER A 218 -48.28 2.62 -5.82
N GLN A 219 -47.89 1.38 -5.51
CA GLN A 219 -48.76 0.36 -4.90
C GLN A 219 -49.34 0.84 -3.55
N VAL A 220 -48.51 1.39 -2.67
CA VAL A 220 -48.97 1.93 -1.37
C VAL A 220 -49.98 3.06 -1.56
N LYS A 221 -49.80 3.94 -2.56
CA LYS A 221 -50.78 5.00 -2.87
C LYS A 221 -52.09 4.44 -3.42
N GLU A 222 -52.03 3.43 -4.28
CA GLU A 222 -53.22 2.77 -4.82
C GLU A 222 -54.04 2.10 -3.73
N LEU A 223 -53.38 1.29 -2.87
CA LEU A 223 -54.02 0.66 -1.70
C LEU A 223 -54.58 1.69 -0.71
N THR A 224 -53.87 2.79 -0.47
CA THR A 224 -54.36 3.89 0.39
C THR A 224 -55.60 4.55 -0.20
N ALA A 225 -55.60 4.83 -1.51
CA ALA A 225 -56.75 5.41 -2.19
C ALA A 225 -57.96 4.45 -2.25
N GLU A 226 -57.71 3.13 -2.34
CA GLU A 226 -58.77 2.13 -2.23
C GLU A 226 -59.35 2.08 -0.80
N GLN A 227 -58.50 2.12 0.22
CA GLN A 227 -58.92 2.19 1.62
C GLN A 227 -59.72 3.48 1.92
N GLU A 228 -59.30 4.64 1.39
CA GLU A 228 -60.06 5.89 1.48
C GLU A 228 -61.43 5.78 0.80
N ARG A 229 -61.54 5.09 -0.34
CA ARG A 229 -62.83 4.81 -1.00
C ARG A 229 -63.73 3.91 -0.16
N TYR A 230 -63.20 2.84 0.43
CA TYR A 230 -64.00 2.00 1.33
C TYR A 230 -64.45 2.78 2.57
N LEU A 231 -63.56 3.55 3.20
CA LEU A 231 -63.88 4.38 4.38
C LEU A 231 -64.95 5.43 4.07
N THR A 232 -64.83 6.14 2.95
CA THR A 232 -65.84 7.12 2.53
C THR A 232 -67.17 6.45 2.20
N GLN A 233 -67.16 5.29 1.53
CA GLN A 233 -68.39 4.53 1.28
C GLN A 233 -69.05 4.03 2.57
N THR A 234 -68.27 3.55 3.57
CA THR A 234 -68.83 3.13 4.86
C THR A 234 -69.36 4.31 5.67
N ASN A 235 -68.68 5.45 5.66
CA ASN A 235 -69.16 6.66 6.33
C ASN A 235 -70.48 7.13 5.71
N MET A 236 -70.57 7.19 4.37
CA MET A 236 -71.83 7.53 3.69
C MET A 236 -72.97 6.57 4.03
N LYS A 237 -72.71 5.26 4.12
CA LYS A 237 -73.71 4.27 4.57
C LYS A 237 -74.19 4.58 6.00
N ILE A 238 -73.26 4.77 6.93
CA ILE A 238 -73.56 5.12 8.33
C ILE A 238 -74.41 6.41 8.40
N ASP A 239 -74.02 7.47 7.67
CA ASP A 239 -74.78 8.72 7.63
C ASP A 239 -76.21 8.52 7.09
N THR A 240 -76.38 7.70 6.04
CA THR A 240 -77.72 7.37 5.51
C THR A 240 -78.56 6.53 6.46
N GLU A 241 -77.96 5.57 7.18
CA GLU A 241 -78.64 4.78 8.20
C GLU A 241 -79.04 5.63 9.41
N VAL A 242 -78.15 6.52 9.88
CA VAL A 242 -78.42 7.48 10.96
C VAL A 242 -79.54 8.45 10.57
N ALA A 243 -79.55 8.97 9.34
CA ALA A 243 -80.63 9.80 8.84
C ALA A 243 -81.96 9.01 8.74
N GLY A 244 -81.92 7.77 8.25
CA GLY A 244 -83.08 6.88 8.19
C GLY A 244 -83.67 6.59 9.57
N LEU A 245 -82.84 6.17 10.53
CA LEU A 245 -83.24 5.95 11.93
C LEU A 245 -83.80 7.22 12.58
N LYS A 246 -83.21 8.39 12.30
CA LYS A 246 -83.71 9.68 12.79
C LYS A 246 -85.10 10.00 12.26
N THR A 247 -85.35 9.85 10.95
CA THR A 247 -86.68 10.09 10.36
C THR A 247 -87.73 9.11 10.89
N MET A 248 -87.36 7.84 11.11
CA MET A 248 -88.23 6.84 11.74
C MET A 248 -88.54 7.16 13.21
N LEU A 249 -87.57 7.71 13.96
CA LEU A 249 -87.78 8.17 15.33
C LEU A 249 -88.69 9.41 15.38
N GLU A 250 -88.52 10.34 14.44
CA GLU A 250 -89.36 11.54 14.33
C GLU A 250 -90.81 11.20 13.94
N SER A 251 -91.02 10.27 13.01
CA SER A 251 -92.38 9.80 12.67
C SER A 251 -93.04 9.09 13.85
N HIS A 252 -92.32 8.20 14.56
CA HIS A 252 -92.84 7.54 15.76
C HIS A 252 -93.22 8.54 16.87
N LYS A 253 -92.42 9.61 17.06
CA LYS A 253 -92.77 10.70 17.98
C LYS A 253 -94.06 11.42 17.56
N LEU A 254 -94.18 11.78 16.28
CA LEU A 254 -95.37 12.45 15.76
C LEU A 254 -96.63 11.58 15.88
N ASP A 255 -96.52 10.28 15.61
CA ASP A 255 -97.65 9.36 15.75
C ASP A 255 -98.05 9.18 17.21
N THR A 256 -97.08 9.06 18.13
CA THR A 256 -97.34 9.04 19.59
C THR A 256 -98.11 10.30 20.02
N ILE A 257 -97.73 11.49 19.52
CA ILE A 257 -98.43 12.75 19.79
C ILE A 257 -99.86 12.74 19.23
N LYS A 258 -100.07 12.25 18.00
CA LYS A 258 -101.40 12.13 17.38
C LYS A 258 -102.32 11.20 18.20
N TYR A 259 -101.83 10.01 18.57
CA TYR A 259 -102.59 9.06 19.39
C TYR A 259 -102.94 9.64 20.76
N LEU A 260 -102.00 10.33 21.41
CA LEU A 260 -102.25 11.02 22.68
C LEU A 260 -103.34 12.09 22.52
N ALA A 261 -103.22 12.98 21.54
CA ALA A 261 -104.21 14.03 21.28
C ALA A 261 -105.61 13.45 20.98
N GLY A 262 -105.68 12.39 20.16
CA GLY A 262 -106.93 11.68 19.87
C GLY A 262 -107.55 11.02 21.10
N SER A 263 -106.74 10.41 21.98
CA SER A 263 -107.23 9.81 23.23
C SER A 263 -107.79 10.85 24.22
N VAL A 264 -107.14 12.03 24.33
CA VAL A 264 -107.64 13.12 25.17
C VAL A 264 -108.90 13.73 24.59
N PHE A 265 -108.95 13.96 23.27
CA PHE A 265 -110.13 14.53 22.62
C PHE A 265 -111.35 13.60 22.69
N THR A 266 -111.16 12.28 22.50
CA THR A 266 -112.23 11.29 22.67
C THR A 266 -112.70 11.20 24.13
N CYS A 267 -111.79 11.20 25.10
CA CYS A 267 -112.13 11.26 26.52
C CYS A 267 -112.96 12.52 26.86
N LEU A 268 -112.52 13.71 26.42
CA LEU A 268 -113.27 14.97 26.58
C LEU A 268 -114.65 14.91 25.91
N THR A 269 -114.75 14.32 24.71
CA THR A 269 -116.03 14.16 24.00
C THR A 269 -116.99 13.27 24.77
N VAL A 270 -116.50 12.18 25.38
CA VAL A 270 -117.29 11.29 26.24
C VAL A 270 -117.76 12.03 27.49
N VAL A 271 -116.87 12.75 28.19
CA VAL A 271 -117.23 13.54 29.39
C VAL A 271 -118.28 14.60 29.08
N LEU A 272 -118.12 15.35 27.98
CA LEU A 272 -119.11 16.34 27.54
C LEU A 272 -120.45 15.69 27.12
N GLY A 273 -120.40 14.50 26.51
CA GLY A 273 -121.59 13.72 26.18
C GLY A 273 -122.39 13.32 27.42
N PHE A 274 -121.71 12.78 28.45
CA PHE A 274 -122.33 12.46 29.74
C PHE A 274 -122.90 13.71 30.43
N TYR A 275 -122.15 14.82 30.46
CA TYR A 275 -122.61 16.08 31.04
C TYR A 275 -123.90 16.60 30.37
N ARG A 276 -124.07 16.38 29.07
CA ARG A 276 -125.25 16.82 28.29
C ARG A 276 -126.48 15.92 28.44
N VAL A 277 -126.34 14.72 29.03
CA VAL A 277 -127.46 13.81 29.33
C VAL A 277 -127.90 13.94 30.80
N TRP A 278 -127.03 14.51 31.66
CA TRP A 278 -127.29 14.71 33.09
C TRP A 278 -127.95 16.06 33.44
N MET A 279 -128.04 16.98 32.47
CA MET A 279 -128.62 18.33 32.61
C MET A 279 -129.87 18.46 31.73
#